data_AF-A0A534VWP4-F1
#
_entry.id   AF-A0A534VWP4-F1
#
_cell.length_a   1.000
_cell.length_b   1.000
_cell.length_c   1.000
_cell.angle_alpha   90.00
_cell.angle_beta   90.00
_cell.angle_gamma   90.00
#
_symmetry.space_group_name_H-M   'P 1'
#
loop_
_entity.id
_entity.type
_entity.pdbx_description
1 polymer ?
#
loop_
_entity_poly.entity_id
_entity_poly.type
_entity_poly.pdbx_seq_one_letter_code
_entity_poly.pdbx_strand_id
1 'polypeptide(L)' 'MTRILPIELRHALHVAQLPPHHRDPFDRMLVAQALIERMPVLTADRRFTAYGVEVLAL' A
#
# COMPACT_ATOMS: atom_id res chain seq x y z
N MET A 1 -17.56 1.32 12.17
CA MET A 1 -17.77 2.41 11.19
C MET A 1 -16.56 2.45 10.27
N THR A 2 -16.77 2.35 8.96
CA THR A 2 -15.69 2.42 7.96
C THR A 2 -15.37 3.89 7.67
N ARG A 3 -14.09 4.26 7.65
CA ARG A 3 -13.64 5.63 7.34
C ARG A 3 -12.83 5.62 6.05
N ILE A 4 -13.10 6.57 5.16
CA ILE A 4 -12.29 6.81 3.96
C ILE A 4 -11.03 7.57 4.37
N LEU A 5 -9.87 7.10 3.91
CA LEU A 5 -8.59 7.79 4.11
C LEU A 5 -8.20 8.51 2.83
N PRO A 6 -7.90 9.82 2.88
CA PRO A 6 -7.45 10.56 1.71
C PRO A 6 -6.04 10.11 1.28
N ILE A 7 -5.79 10.16 -0.02
CA ILE A 7 -4.42 10.06 -0.54
C ILE A 7 -3.80 11.46 -0.43
N GLU A 8 -2.69 11.54 0.30
CA GLU A 8 -1.91 12.76 0.45
C GLU A 8 -0.65 12.73 -0.43
N LEU A 9 -0.05 13.91 -0.66
CA LEU A 9 1.17 14.04 -1.45
C LEU A 9 2.31 13.14 -0.92
N ARG A 10 2.40 12.94 0.41
CA ARG A 10 3.39 12.04 1.01
C ARG A 10 3.26 10.58 0.52
N HIS A 11 2.04 10.11 0.26
CA HIS A 11 1.82 8.77 -0.29
C HIS A 11 2.31 8.70 -1.74
N ALA A 12 1.95 9.71 -2.55
CA ALA A 12 2.36 9.78 -3.95
C ALA A 12 3.88 9.87 -4.13
N LEU A 13 4.56 10.68 -3.31
CA LEU A 13 6.03 10.79 -3.34
C LEU A 13 6.70 9.48 -2.93
N HIS A 14 6.13 8.75 -1.98
CA HIS A 14 6.70 7.48 -1.52
C HIS A 14 6.61 6.38 -2.60
N VAL A 15 5.63 6.41 -3.50
CA VAL A 15 5.52 5.46 -4.62
C VAL A 15 6.80 5.40 -5.46
N ALA A 16 7.49 6.53 -5.65
CA ALA A 16 8.73 6.61 -6.43
C ALA A 16 9.88 5.81 -5.81
N GLN A 17 9.82 5.52 -4.50
CA GLN A 17 10.84 4.77 -3.76
C GLN A 17 10.52 3.26 -3.71
N LEU A 18 9.32 2.87 -4.13
CA LEU A 18 8.89 1.48 -4.04
C LEU A 18 9.57 0.60 -5.11
N PRO A 19 10.01 -0.62 -4.76
CA PRO A 19 10.47 -1.59 -5.74
C PRO A 19 9.36 -1.99 -6.72
N PRO A 20 9.70 -2.39 -7.96
CA PRO A 20 8.73 -2.60 -9.03
C PRO A 20 8.06 -3.99 -8.98
N HIS A 21 7.45 -4.39 -7.86
CA HIS A 21 6.74 -5.68 -7.75
C HIS A 21 5.34 -5.66 -8.37
N HIS A 22 4.64 -4.52 -8.34
CA HIS A 22 3.38 -4.28 -9.05
C HIS A 22 3.58 -3.34 -10.24
N ARG A 23 2.85 -3.62 -11.32
CA ARG A 23 2.74 -2.71 -12.48
C ARG A 23 1.59 -1.72 -12.32
N ASP A 24 0.56 -2.08 -11.57
CA ASP A 24 -0.59 -1.21 -11.34
C ASP A 24 -0.18 -0.04 -10.43
N PRO A 25 -0.35 1.22 -10.88
CA PRO A 25 0.02 2.38 -10.07
C PRO A 25 -0.85 2.52 -8.80
N PHE A 26 -2.08 2.02 -8.80
CA PHE A 26 -2.97 2.08 -7.64
C PHE A 26 -2.59 1.06 -6.58
N ASP A 27 -2.18 -0.15 -6.96
CA ASP A 27 -1.62 -1.12 -5.99
C ASP A 27 -0.39 -0.54 -5.29
N ARG A 28 0.48 0.13 -6.06
CA ARG A 28 1.66 0.81 -5.51
C ARG A 28 1.26 1.97 -4.60
N MET A 29 0.20 2.71 -4.92
CA MET A 29 -0.32 3.77 -4.05
C MET A 29 -0.89 3.20 -2.74
N LEU A 30 -1.61 2.08 -2.79
CA LEU A 30 -2.13 1.40 -1.60
C LEU A 30 -0.99 0.91 -0.71
N VAL A 31 0.05 0.31 -1.28
CA VAL A 31 1.29 -0.05 -0.56
C VAL A 31 1.91 1.18 0.08
N ALA A 32 2.09 2.26 -0.68
CA ALA A 32 2.74 3.47 -0.17
C ALA A 32 1.96 4.09 1.00
N GLN A 33 0.64 4.17 0.89
CA GLN A 33 -0.22 4.64 1.97
C GLN A 33 -0.16 3.71 3.18
N ALA A 34 -0.20 2.39 3.00
CA ALA A 34 -0.09 1.42 4.08
C ALA A 34 1.23 1.53 4.86
N LEU A 35 2.36 1.71 4.16
CA LEU A 35 3.67 1.89 4.78
C LEU A 35 3.76 3.20 5.58
N ILE A 36 3.29 4.31 5.00
CA ILE A 36 3.34 5.64 5.64
C ILE A 36 2.42 5.71 6.85
N GLU A 37 1.20 5.18 6.74
CA GLU A 37 0.21 5.16 7.82
C GLU A 37 0.41 4.00 8.82
N ARG A 38 1.36 3.11 8.55
CA ARG A 38 1.64 1.89 9.33
C ARG A 38 0.39 1.03 9.55
N MET A 39 -0.34 0.80 8.47
CA MET A 39 -1.59 0.03 8.48
C MET A 39 -1.43 -1.30 7.74
N PRO A 40 -1.99 -2.39 8.27
CA PRO A 40 -2.06 -3.64 7.53
C PRO A 40 -3.02 -3.52 6.33
N VAL A 41 -2.77 -4.32 5.29
CA VAL A 41 -3.63 -4.40 4.10
C VAL A 41 -4.38 -5.72 4.12
N LEU A 42 -5.71 -5.66 4.09
CA LEU A 42 -6.59 -6.81 3.89
C LEU A 42 -6.70 -7.09 2.38
N THR A 43 -6.09 -8.18 1.91
CA THR A 43 -6.07 -8.52 0.49
C THR A 43 -5.82 -10.02 0.26
N ALA A 44 -6.30 -10.53 -0.88
CA ALA A 44 -5.92 -11.86 -1.37
C ALA A 44 -4.55 -11.84 -2.08
N ASP A 45 -4.04 -10.67 -2.48
CA ASP A 45 -2.75 -10.55 -3.17
C ASP A 45 -1.58 -10.54 -2.19
N ARG A 46 -0.93 -11.70 -2.06
CA ARG A 46 0.24 -11.88 -1.19
C ARG A 46 1.48 -11.11 -1.65
N ARG A 47 1.52 -10.58 -2.89
CA ARG A 47 2.67 -9.79 -3.38
C ARG A 47 2.88 -8.49 -2.61
N PHE A 48 1.87 -8.01 -1.88
CA PHE A 48 2.00 -6.87 -0.97
C PHE A 48 3.06 -7.10 0.12
N THR A 49 3.28 -8.34 0.56
CA THR A 49 4.32 -8.67 1.54
C THR A 49 5.74 -8.40 1.04
N ALA A 50 5.98 -8.39 -0.28
CA ALA A 50 7.28 -8.07 -0.87
C ALA A 50 7.71 -6.62 -0.60
N TYR A 51 6.77 -5.75 -0.24
CA TYR A 51 7.03 -4.36 0.16
C TYR A 51 7.28 -4.18 1.67
N GLY A 52 7.20 -5.24 2.47
CA GLY A 52 7.29 -5.16 3.93
C GLY A 52 6.00 -4.66 4.61
N VAL A 53 4.88 -4.63 3.88
CA VAL A 53 3.56 -4.33 4.44
C VAL A 53 3.00 -5.57 5.14
N GLU A 54 2.39 -5.39 6.31
CA GLU A 54 1.62 -6.45 6.98
C GLU A 54 0.36 -6.77 6.16
N VAL A 55 0.15 -8.05 5.83
CA VAL A 55 -1.01 -8.50 5.06
C VAL A 55 -1.91 -9.35 5.94
N LEU A 56 -3.18 -8.96 6.00
CA LEU A 56 -4.26 -9.78 6.55
C LEU A 56 -4.88 -10.56 5.38
N ALA A 57 -4.92 -11.88 5.49
CA ALA A 57 -5.48 -12.71 4.44
C ALA A 57 -7.02 -12.61 4.43
N LEU A 58 -7.58 -12.43 3.24
CA LEU A 58 -9.00 -12.62 2.94
C LEU A 58 -9.35 -14.10 2.79
#